data_AF-A0A535NH26-F1
#
_entry.id   AF-A0A535NH26-F1
#
_cell.length_a   1.000
_cell.length_b   1.000
_cell.length_c   1.000
_cell.angle_alpha   90.00
_cell.angle_beta   90.00
_cell.angle_gamma   90.00
#
_symmetry.space_group_name_H-M   'P 1'
#
loop_
_entity.id
_entity.type
_entity.pdbx_description
1 polymer ?
#
loop_
_entity_poly.entity_id
_entity_poly.type
_entity_poly.pdbx_seq_one_letter_code
_entity_poly.pdbx_strand_id
1 'polypeptide(L)'
;MDVDRLLRMNARSMLQLADFVLDNPGAAEDAVEQAFAAAWRQRKVVRDETAFRPWLRRMVLRECLGWRRHPMFRLLALTDRVVVQSASTAESGVAAALKHLSPSVRATVFLHLYDGLSIAQVASELRAPQSTVQARLRGLPGLESSILRYTTARAAQISDNQPDPLVSRAVARRSRRRGWIRYAVNIASAVTLALVVIASGIVIQAQLHLFQARAPDETDLGPLPPIPNEVVYLVSGSGDSGLVIPFRLRDAQPLSARSQLIVAPGIALQLVRATDCPATTVSLVDPITRKDVRPDVMLPGCNDFPLILPDGTVLLDQAQFRAGIVIRYDWSTGRIVKKYPNLAVPPNGGLVSSDGQILYTLDLFSANTTIDFTDLASGAQLAHLPIVLADSGASGGLALSNDQKTLFVNQGHQLASFDARSGVAGPTIAFRDDKISAAPAHRWWLPTISEAQAALDAGRGVAVDPRGRWIAAIGFSDPQLRGIWLIGTSGRLHLVRRFFPSAALTGLAFSLDGSVLYAIDGTGLLVFDPQTGRTIKRFTYPAVVGAYGIAGVQAP
;
A
#
# COMPACT_ATOMS: atom_id res chain seq x y z
N MET A 1 11.81 24.93 40.30
CA MET A 1 10.96 23.96 39.59
C MET A 1 11.76 22.70 39.32
N ASP A 2 11.46 21.64 40.07
CA ASP A 2 12.04 20.32 39.85
C ASP A 2 11.35 19.67 38.64
N VAL A 3 11.97 19.80 37.48
CA VAL A 3 11.40 19.32 36.21
C VAL A 3 11.37 17.80 36.17
N ASP A 4 12.25 17.10 36.90
CA ASP A 4 12.28 15.63 36.88
C ASP A 4 11.06 15.11 37.61
N ARG A 5 10.83 15.65 38.82
CA ARG A 5 9.60 15.41 39.58
C ARG A 5 8.35 15.73 38.76
N LEU A 6 8.29 16.88 38.09
CA LEU A 6 7.11 17.25 37.30
C LEU A 6 6.92 16.38 36.05
N LEU A 7 7.99 15.91 35.40
CA LEU A 7 7.89 14.95 34.30
C LEU A 7 7.32 13.63 34.81
N ARG A 8 7.85 13.08 35.92
CA ARG A 8 7.35 11.84 36.53
C ARG A 8 5.88 11.94 36.94
N MET A 9 5.51 13.03 37.62
CA MET A 9 4.13 13.28 38.03
C MET A 9 3.13 13.30 36.86
N ASN A 10 3.57 13.72 35.67
CA ASN A 10 2.71 13.81 34.49
C ASN A 10 2.91 12.64 33.52
N ALA A 11 3.88 11.75 33.75
CA ALA A 11 4.36 10.78 32.77
C ALA A 11 3.26 9.82 32.30
N ARG A 12 2.50 9.29 33.27
CA ARG A 12 1.35 8.41 32.99
C ARG A 12 0.29 9.09 32.14
N SER A 13 -0.13 10.29 32.51
CA SER A 13 -1.16 11.03 31.76
C SER A 13 -0.72 11.39 30.34
N MET A 14 0.56 11.69 30.14
CA MET A 14 1.11 11.98 28.81
C MET A 14 1.18 10.73 27.94
N LEU A 15 1.49 9.57 28.53
CA LEU A 15 1.49 8.29 27.83
C LEU A 15 0.08 7.83 27.47
N GLN A 16 -0.90 8.00 28.37
CA GLN A 16 -2.32 7.74 28.10
C GLN A 16 -2.83 8.59 26.93
N LEU A 17 -2.47 9.88 26.91
CA LEU A 17 -2.80 10.77 25.80
C LEU A 17 -2.15 10.31 24.50
N ALA A 18 -0.86 10.01 24.50
CA ALA A 18 -0.14 9.60 23.29
C ALA A 18 -0.65 8.26 22.75
N ASP A 19 -0.90 7.28 23.61
CA ASP A 19 -1.44 5.97 23.25
C ASP A 19 -2.83 6.09 22.63
N PHE A 20 -3.71 6.90 23.22
CA PHE A 20 -5.05 7.11 22.66
C PHE A 20 -5.00 7.86 21.31
N VAL A 21 -4.10 8.83 21.16
CA VAL A 21 -4.00 9.63 19.94
C VAL A 21 -3.40 8.84 18.78
N LEU A 22 -2.38 8.01 19.04
CA LEU A 22 -1.64 7.28 18.02
C LEU A 22 -2.18 5.86 17.77
N ASP A 23 -2.92 5.29 18.72
CA ASP A 23 -3.39 3.89 18.69
C ASP A 23 -2.26 2.87 18.42
N ASN A 24 -1.05 3.20 18.88
CA ASN A 24 0.13 2.35 18.76
C ASN A 24 1.02 2.61 19.98
N PRO A 25 1.22 1.60 20.86
CA PRO A 25 1.96 1.79 22.11
C PRO A 25 3.44 2.15 21.87
N GLY A 26 4.08 1.56 20.86
CA GLY A 26 5.47 1.87 20.53
C GLY A 26 5.65 3.31 20.03
N ALA A 27 4.77 3.76 19.14
CA ALA A 27 4.79 5.14 18.65
C ALA A 27 4.46 6.16 19.76
N ALA A 28 3.60 5.78 20.72
CA ALA A 28 3.26 6.60 21.88
C ALA A 28 4.44 6.76 22.85
N GLU A 29 5.15 5.67 23.16
CA GLU A 29 6.37 5.72 23.97
C GLU A 29 7.44 6.61 23.33
N ASP A 30 7.67 6.47 22.03
CA ASP A 30 8.63 7.29 21.29
C ASP A 30 8.26 8.77 21.29
N ALA A 31 6.98 9.11 21.05
CA ALA A 31 6.51 10.48 21.05
C ALA A 31 6.65 11.14 22.44
N VAL A 32 6.35 10.39 23.50
CA VAL A 32 6.50 10.86 24.89
C VAL A 32 7.97 11.03 25.26
N GLU A 33 8.85 10.09 24.89
CA GLU A 33 10.28 10.19 25.14
C GLU A 33 10.89 11.42 24.44
N GLN A 34 10.51 11.67 23.18
CA GLN A 34 10.95 12.84 22.43
C GLN A 34 10.42 14.15 23.04
N ALA A 35 9.14 14.18 23.42
CA ALA A 35 8.53 15.34 24.08
C ALA A 35 9.19 15.63 25.43
N PHE A 36 9.54 14.61 26.22
CA PHE A 36 10.18 14.78 27.52
C PHE A 36 11.63 15.26 27.37
N ALA A 37 12.36 14.74 26.39
CA ALA A 37 13.69 15.23 26.05
C ALA A 37 13.65 16.69 25.57
N ALA A 38 12.62 17.08 24.81
CA ALA A 38 12.40 18.48 24.42
C ALA A 38 12.02 19.37 25.61
N ALA A 39 11.13 18.90 26.48
CA ALA A 39 10.68 19.61 27.67
C ALA A 39 11.83 19.84 28.66
N TRP A 40 12.66 18.83 28.89
CA TRP A 40 13.86 18.95 29.73
C TRP A 40 14.86 19.99 29.19
N ARG A 41 15.08 20.00 27.87
CA ARG A 41 15.93 21.01 27.21
C ARG A 41 15.35 22.41 27.36
N GLN A 42 14.04 22.56 27.23
CA GLN A 42 13.32 23.82 27.31
C GLN A 42 12.80 24.15 28.72
N ARG A 43 13.30 23.48 29.77
CA ARG A 43 12.86 23.63 31.16
C ARG A 43 12.86 25.06 31.72
N LYS A 44 13.59 25.99 31.08
CA LYS A 44 13.63 27.41 31.46
C LYS A 44 12.45 28.24 30.92
N VAL A 45 11.66 27.69 30.00
CA VAL A 45 10.54 28.37 29.32
C VAL A 45 9.32 28.52 30.22
N VAL A 46 9.06 27.53 31.07
CA VAL A 46 7.96 27.57 32.05
C VAL A 46 8.54 27.72 33.45
N ARG A 47 8.08 28.74 34.17
CA ARG A 47 8.53 29.04 35.55
C ARG A 47 7.46 28.77 36.60
N ASP A 48 6.21 28.64 36.17
CA ASP A 48 5.04 28.34 36.98
C ASP A 48 4.69 26.86 36.87
N GLU A 49 4.60 26.17 38.02
CA GLU A 49 4.29 24.74 38.08
C GLU A 49 2.88 24.44 37.56
N THR A 50 1.93 25.36 37.73
CA THR A 50 0.56 25.19 37.25
C THR A 50 0.46 25.22 35.72
N ALA A 51 1.36 25.96 35.06
CA ALA A 51 1.45 26.05 33.60
C ALA A 51 2.25 24.89 32.97
N PHE A 52 2.92 24.06 33.79
CA PHE A 52 3.78 22.99 33.30
C PHE A 52 3.01 21.87 32.59
N ARG A 53 1.91 21.38 33.18
CA ARG A 53 1.12 20.29 32.59
C ARG A 53 0.53 20.68 31.22
N PRO A 54 -0.14 21.84 31.03
CA PRO A 54 -0.60 22.28 29.71
C PRO A 54 0.53 22.51 28.70
N TRP A 55 1.70 22.95 29.16
CA TRP A 55 2.86 23.12 28.29
C TRP A 55 3.47 21.79 27.83
N LEU A 56 3.63 20.84 28.76
CA LEU A 56 4.12 19.49 28.47
C LEU A 56 3.17 18.76 27.52
N ARG A 57 1.87 18.86 27.77
CA ARG A 57 0.83 18.31 26.91
C ARG A 57 0.91 18.85 25.48
N ARG A 58 1.17 20.15 25.30
CA ARG A 58 1.41 20.75 23.98
C ARG A 58 2.69 20.23 23.30
N MET A 59 3.72 19.86 24.05
CA MET A 59 4.91 19.21 23.50
C MET A 59 4.57 17.80 23.02
N VAL A 60 3.85 17.01 23.83
CA VAL A 60 3.41 15.65 23.45
C VAL A 60 2.49 15.69 22.24
N LEU A 61 1.45 16.54 22.25
CA LEU A 61 0.56 16.74 21.11
C LEU A 61 1.31 17.20 19.86
N ARG A 62 2.37 18.02 20.02
CA ARG A 62 3.22 18.40 18.90
C ARG A 62 3.98 17.21 18.33
N GLU A 63 4.48 16.28 19.13
CA GLU A 63 5.14 15.08 18.61
C GLU A 63 4.13 14.12 17.98
N CYS A 64 2.99 13.86 18.64
CA CYS A 64 1.92 13.01 18.11
C CYS A 64 1.31 13.55 16.80
N LEU A 65 1.21 14.87 16.66
CA LEU A 65 0.67 15.54 15.47
C LEU A 65 1.78 16.08 14.54
N GLY A 66 3.04 15.94 14.92
CA GLY A 66 4.22 16.61 14.32
C GLY A 66 4.58 16.15 12.92
N TRP A 67 4.02 15.01 12.52
CA TRP A 67 4.03 14.50 11.16
C TRP A 67 3.27 15.41 10.17
N ARG A 68 2.47 16.37 10.67
CA ARG A 68 1.81 17.42 9.85
C ARG A 68 2.78 18.43 9.20
N ARG A 69 4.11 18.28 9.34
CA ARG A 69 5.12 19.02 8.55
C ARG A 69 5.82 18.20 7.48
N HIS A 70 5.50 16.91 7.31
CA HIS A 70 5.98 16.18 6.14
C HIS A 70 5.18 16.65 4.90
N PRO A 71 5.83 17.06 3.80
CA PRO A 71 5.15 17.51 2.58
C PRO A 71 4.12 16.50 2.04
N MET A 72 4.33 15.22 2.36
CA MET A 72 3.54 14.07 1.92
C MET A 72 2.10 14.05 2.48
N PHE A 73 1.83 14.65 3.65
CA PHE A 73 0.50 14.59 4.29
C PHE A 73 -0.35 15.86 4.10
N ARG A 74 0.10 16.82 3.28
CA ARG A 74 -0.72 17.97 2.89
C ARG A 74 -1.92 17.58 2.01
N LEU A 75 -1.92 16.36 1.44
CA LEU A 75 -3.04 15.82 0.65
C LEU A 75 -4.18 15.18 1.48
N LEU A 76 -3.96 14.89 2.77
CA LEU A 76 -4.96 14.25 3.65
C LEU A 76 -5.72 15.24 4.55
N ALA A 77 -5.57 16.54 4.31
CA ALA A 77 -6.30 17.59 5.02
C ALA A 77 -7.71 17.85 4.42
N LEU A 78 -8.42 16.79 4.01
CA LEU A 78 -9.82 16.88 3.61
C LEU A 78 -10.68 15.94 4.47
N THR A 79 -11.65 16.58 5.14
CA THR A 79 -12.66 16.07 6.08
C THR A 79 -12.24 15.92 7.54
N ASP A 80 -12.27 17.06 8.25
CA ASP A 80 -12.33 17.17 9.72
C ASP A 80 -13.74 16.82 10.26
N ARG A 81 -14.51 15.96 9.56
CA ARG A 81 -15.90 15.62 9.88
C ARG A 81 -15.98 14.22 10.49
N VAL A 82 -16.56 14.13 11.68
CA VAL A 82 -16.93 12.88 12.32
C VAL A 82 -18.10 12.27 11.55
N VAL A 83 -17.87 11.19 10.81
CA VAL A 83 -18.93 10.33 10.30
C VAL A 83 -18.95 9.09 11.18
N VAL A 84 -19.76 9.13 12.24
CA VAL A 84 -20.06 7.93 13.03
C VAL A 84 -21.35 7.36 12.48
N GLN A 85 -21.23 6.35 11.61
CA GLN A 85 -22.35 5.44 11.38
C GLN A 85 -22.63 4.75 12.71
N SER A 86 -23.91 4.72 13.09
CA SER A 86 -24.42 4.22 14.37
C SER A 86 -23.80 2.88 14.76
N ALA A 87 -22.71 2.93 15.53
CA ALA A 87 -22.10 1.76 16.12
C ALA A 87 -23.02 1.29 17.25
N SER A 88 -23.39 0.01 17.22
CA SER A 88 -24.05 -0.67 18.34
C SER A 88 -23.29 -0.36 19.64
N THR A 89 -24.02 -0.14 20.73
CA THR A 89 -23.58 0.25 22.08
C THR A 89 -22.59 -0.70 22.78
N ALA A 90 -22.04 -1.69 22.06
CA ALA A 90 -21.02 -2.61 22.53
C ALA A 90 -19.62 -1.97 22.52
N GLU A 91 -18.80 -2.27 23.53
CA GLU A 91 -17.43 -1.72 23.69
C GLU A 91 -16.52 -1.97 22.47
N SER A 92 -16.75 -3.05 21.72
CA SER A 92 -16.02 -3.36 20.48
C SER A 92 -16.31 -2.39 19.33
N GLY A 93 -17.54 -1.87 19.25
CA GLY A 93 -17.95 -0.93 18.20
C GLY A 93 -17.33 0.47 18.38
N VAL A 94 -17.16 0.91 19.63
CA VAL A 94 -16.52 2.19 19.95
C VAL A 94 -15.02 2.15 19.64
N ALA A 95 -14.35 1.04 19.95
CA ALA A 95 -12.94 0.85 19.62
C ALA A 95 -12.70 0.94 18.10
N ALA A 96 -13.53 0.25 17.30
CA ALA A 96 -13.46 0.30 15.84
C ALA A 96 -13.74 1.71 15.30
N ALA A 97 -14.77 2.39 15.81
CA ALA A 97 -15.12 3.75 15.38
C ALA A 97 -13.99 4.77 15.65
N LEU A 98 -13.31 4.67 16.80
CA LEU A 98 -12.20 5.56 17.17
C LEU A 98 -10.94 5.34 16.32
N LYS A 99 -10.69 4.12 15.83
CA LYS A 99 -9.56 3.82 14.93
C LYS A 99 -9.63 4.59 13.62
N HIS A 100 -10.83 4.77 13.07
CA HIS A 100 -11.06 5.49 11.82
C HIS A 100 -10.97 7.02 11.96
N LEU A 101 -10.89 7.57 13.17
CA LEU A 101 -10.74 9.01 13.39
C LEU A 101 -9.31 9.47 13.15
N SER A 102 -9.14 10.68 12.62
CA SER A 102 -7.79 11.26 12.50
C SER A 102 -7.17 11.49 13.90
N PRO A 103 -5.83 11.49 14.03
CA PRO A 103 -5.16 11.75 15.31
C PRO A 103 -5.58 13.07 15.98
N SER A 104 -5.93 14.10 15.19
CA SER A 104 -6.41 15.38 15.73
C SER A 104 -7.83 15.32 16.27
N VAL A 105 -8.69 14.47 15.70
CA VAL A 105 -10.02 14.23 16.23
C VAL A 105 -9.91 13.39 17.51
N ARG A 106 -9.10 12.32 17.53
CA ARG A 106 -8.85 11.54 18.76
C ARG A 106 -8.27 12.39 19.89
N ALA A 107 -7.33 13.28 19.59
CA ALA A 107 -6.81 14.23 20.57
C ALA A 107 -7.91 15.17 21.09
N THR A 108 -8.80 15.65 20.21
CA THR A 108 -9.93 16.49 20.60
C THR A 108 -10.88 15.74 21.55
N VAL A 109 -11.20 14.49 21.23
CA VAL A 109 -12.07 13.60 22.03
C VAL A 109 -11.46 13.33 23.40
N PHE A 110 -10.18 12.93 23.45
CA PHE A 110 -9.49 12.64 24.72
C PHE A 110 -9.44 13.86 25.63
N LEU A 111 -9.04 15.02 25.08
CA LEU A 111 -8.90 16.24 25.87
C LEU A 111 -10.24 16.74 26.43
N HIS A 112 -11.32 16.61 25.64
CA HIS A 112 -12.63 17.10 26.05
C HIS A 112 -13.37 16.12 26.97
N LEU A 113 -13.44 14.84 26.61
CA LEU A 113 -14.25 13.86 27.33
C LEU A 113 -13.51 13.21 28.51
N TYR A 114 -12.20 12.94 28.37
CA TYR A 114 -11.41 12.27 29.40
C TYR A 114 -10.70 13.27 30.34
N ASP A 115 -10.03 14.28 29.79
CA ASP A 115 -9.36 15.32 30.58
C ASP A 115 -10.31 16.44 31.05
N GLY A 116 -11.58 16.44 30.60
CA GLY A 116 -12.61 17.38 31.02
C GLY A 116 -12.38 18.84 30.59
N LEU A 117 -11.54 19.08 29.57
CA LEU A 117 -11.20 20.43 29.15
C LEU A 117 -12.37 21.11 28.40
N SER A 118 -12.56 22.39 28.66
CA SER A 118 -13.48 23.21 27.86
C SER A 118 -13.02 23.32 26.40
N ILE A 119 -13.96 23.58 25.49
CA ILE A 119 -13.69 23.77 24.05
C ILE A 119 -12.60 24.83 23.82
N ALA A 120 -12.60 25.90 24.62
CA ALA A 120 -11.60 26.96 24.56
C ALA A 120 -10.19 26.47 24.94
N GLN A 121 -10.09 25.64 25.98
CA GLN A 121 -8.82 25.04 26.41
C GLN A 121 -8.29 24.04 25.37
N VAL A 122 -9.16 23.17 24.84
CA VAL A 122 -8.80 22.21 23.78
C VAL A 122 -8.29 22.93 22.52
N ALA A 123 -8.96 24.01 22.11
CA ALA A 123 -8.55 24.86 20.98
C ALA A 123 -7.15 25.45 21.19
N SER A 124 -6.86 25.93 22.40
CA SER A 124 -5.55 26.48 22.78
C SER A 124 -4.44 25.42 22.71
N GLU A 125 -4.70 24.22 23.21
CA GLU A 125 -3.72 23.13 23.24
C GLU A 125 -3.44 22.55 21.85
N LEU A 126 -4.48 22.37 21.03
CA LEU A 126 -4.36 21.88 19.65
C LEU A 126 -3.94 22.96 18.64
N ARG A 127 -3.91 24.23 19.06
CA ARG A 127 -3.70 25.40 18.18
C ARG A 127 -4.66 25.40 16.99
N ALA A 128 -5.94 25.15 17.27
CA ALA A 128 -7.01 25.10 16.27
C ALA A 128 -8.13 26.09 16.64
N PRO A 129 -8.91 26.61 15.67
CA PRO A 129 -10.09 27.43 15.95
C PRO A 129 -11.11 26.69 16.84
N GLN A 130 -11.79 27.39 17.75
CA GLN A 130 -12.86 26.80 18.57
C GLN A 130 -13.98 26.20 17.71
N SER A 131 -14.28 26.81 16.55
CA SER A 131 -15.24 26.30 15.57
C SER A 131 -14.84 24.93 15.01
N THR A 132 -13.54 24.68 14.79
CA THR A 132 -13.00 23.38 14.39
C THR A 132 -13.15 22.35 15.49
N VAL A 133 -12.89 22.73 16.74
CA VAL A 133 -13.08 21.85 17.90
C VAL A 133 -14.55 21.48 18.05
N GLN A 134 -15.46 22.46 17.98
CA GLN A 134 -16.91 22.20 17.99
C GLN A 134 -17.32 21.27 16.85
N ALA A 135 -16.85 21.50 15.62
CA ALA A 135 -17.17 20.65 14.48
C ALA A 135 -16.73 19.20 14.67
N ARG A 136 -15.57 18.96 15.31
CA ARG A 136 -15.09 17.62 15.66
C ARG A 136 -15.90 16.94 16.76
N LEU A 137 -16.57 17.71 17.62
CA LEU A 137 -17.40 17.17 18.70
C LEU A 137 -18.86 16.96 18.29
N ARG A 138 -19.34 17.61 17.22
CA ARG A 138 -20.75 17.55 16.76
C ARG A 138 -21.27 16.14 16.46
N GLY A 139 -20.41 15.19 16.11
CA GLY A 139 -20.81 13.81 15.78
C GLY A 139 -20.74 12.82 16.94
N LEU A 140 -20.47 13.29 18.17
CA LEU A 140 -20.32 12.46 19.37
C LEU A 140 -21.54 12.35 20.31
N PRO A 141 -22.60 13.19 20.24
CA PRO A 141 -23.76 13.06 21.12
C PRO A 141 -24.36 11.64 21.10
N GLY A 142 -24.63 11.08 22.28
CA GLY A 142 -25.15 9.71 22.44
C GLY A 142 -24.08 8.61 22.53
N LEU A 143 -22.80 8.93 22.27
CA LEU A 143 -21.67 7.99 22.41
C LEU A 143 -20.69 8.37 23.52
N GLU A 144 -20.90 9.52 24.17
CA GLU A 144 -20.01 10.08 25.19
C GLU A 144 -19.72 9.10 26.33
N SER A 145 -20.75 8.46 26.88
CA SER A 145 -20.60 7.50 27.98
C SER A 145 -19.85 6.23 27.56
N SER A 146 -19.99 5.80 26.31
CA SER A 146 -19.30 4.62 25.78
C SER A 146 -17.85 4.94 25.39
N ILE A 147 -17.60 6.12 24.83
CA ILE A 147 -16.24 6.62 24.55
C ILE A 147 -15.49 6.85 25.87
N LEU A 148 -16.13 7.44 26.87
CA LEU A 148 -15.52 7.67 28.19
C LEU A 148 -15.20 6.35 28.90
N ARG A 149 -16.07 5.34 28.82
CA ARG A 149 -15.78 4.00 29.34
C ARG A 149 -14.58 3.36 28.62
N TYR A 150 -14.56 3.42 27.29
CA TYR A 150 -13.44 2.90 26.50
C TYR A 150 -12.12 3.63 26.79
N THR A 151 -12.12 4.96 26.82
CA THR A 151 -10.92 5.76 27.13
C THR A 151 -10.41 5.45 28.53
N THR A 152 -11.31 5.30 29.51
CA THR A 152 -10.96 4.96 30.89
C THR A 152 -10.39 3.55 31.01
N ALA A 153 -11.01 2.55 30.37
CA ALA A 153 -10.51 1.18 30.33
C ALA A 153 -9.12 1.10 29.68
N ARG A 154 -8.93 1.81 28.57
CA ARG A 154 -7.64 1.88 27.87
C ARG A 154 -6.57 2.61 28.69
N ALA A 155 -6.93 3.73 29.31
CA ALA A 155 -6.01 4.48 30.17
C ALA A 155 -5.59 3.67 31.41
N ALA A 156 -6.45 2.78 31.91
CA ALA A 156 -6.14 1.88 33.02
C ALA A 156 -5.13 0.78 32.67
N GLN A 157 -4.96 0.43 31.38
CA GLN A 157 -3.98 -0.56 30.92
C GLN A 157 -2.53 -0.10 31.10
N ILE A 158 -2.30 1.21 31.22
CA ILE A 158 -0.97 1.78 31.47
C ILE A 158 -0.70 1.73 32.99
N SER A 159 0.23 0.86 33.37
CA SER A 159 0.69 0.68 34.76
C SER A 159 1.40 1.94 35.28
N ASP A 160 1.31 2.20 36.59
CA ASP A 160 1.94 3.36 37.24
C ASP A 160 3.47 3.42 37.05
N ASN A 161 4.13 2.27 36.92
CA ASN A 161 5.59 2.17 36.80
C ASN A 161 6.09 2.18 35.34
N GLN A 162 5.20 2.01 34.36
CA GLN A 162 5.54 1.97 32.93
C GLN A 162 6.19 3.25 32.39
N PRO A 163 5.87 4.47 32.86
CA PRO A 163 6.45 5.71 32.34
C PRO A 163 7.84 6.07 32.90
N ASP A 164 8.27 5.46 34.02
CA ASP A 164 9.55 5.80 34.68
C ASP A 164 10.80 5.54 33.81
N PRO A 165 10.86 4.45 33.04
CA PRO A 165 11.91 4.24 32.05
C PRO A 165 11.94 5.31 30.95
N LEU A 166 10.78 5.88 30.57
CA LEU A 166 10.70 6.93 29.54
C LEU A 166 11.31 8.25 30.04
N VAL A 167 10.98 8.64 31.27
CA VAL A 167 11.59 9.81 31.91
C VAL A 167 13.09 9.59 32.06
N SER A 168 13.50 8.40 32.52
CA SER A 168 14.91 8.06 32.72
C SER A 168 15.70 8.09 31.41
N ARG A 169 15.17 7.53 30.32
CA ARG A 169 15.76 7.60 28.96
C ARG A 169 15.84 9.03 28.44
N ALA A 170 14.77 9.81 28.58
CA ALA A 170 14.72 11.21 28.15
C ALA A 170 15.72 12.09 28.90
N VAL A 171 15.91 11.86 30.20
CA VAL A 171 16.88 12.59 31.04
C VAL A 171 18.31 12.09 30.81
N ALA A 172 18.51 10.79 30.55
CA ALA A 172 19.82 10.18 30.28
C ALA A 172 20.44 10.63 28.94
N ARG A 173 19.64 11.11 27.98
CA ARG A 173 20.12 11.81 26.76
C ARG A 173 20.83 13.17 27.04
N ARG A 174 21.37 13.33 28.26
CA ARG A 174 21.92 14.52 28.94
C ARG A 174 23.18 15.13 28.31
N SER A 175 23.90 14.45 27.41
CA SER A 175 25.33 14.73 27.17
C SER A 175 25.72 15.41 25.84
N ARG A 176 24.85 15.58 24.83
CA ARG A 176 25.25 16.35 23.64
C ARG A 176 24.94 17.85 23.79
N ARG A 177 25.74 18.54 24.61
CA ARG A 177 25.91 20.00 24.54
C ARG A 177 26.42 20.36 23.13
N ARG A 178 25.59 20.94 22.27
CA ARG A 178 26.08 21.72 21.12
C ARG A 178 26.07 23.19 21.52
N GLY A 179 27.23 23.63 22.02
CA GLY A 179 27.49 25.00 22.42
C GLY A 179 27.55 25.98 21.24
N TRP A 180 27.37 27.24 21.59
CA TRP A 180 27.29 28.52 20.86
C TRP A 180 28.14 28.76 19.59
N ILE A 181 29.05 27.88 19.19
CA ILE A 181 29.92 28.05 18.00
C ILE A 181 29.10 28.05 16.69
N ARG A 182 27.86 27.54 16.72
CA ARG A 182 26.94 27.55 15.57
C ARG A 182 26.35 28.91 15.20
N TYR A 183 26.39 29.94 16.05
CA TYR A 183 25.82 31.23 15.63
C TYR A 183 26.66 31.93 14.55
N ALA A 184 27.98 31.82 14.63
CA ALA A 184 28.88 32.31 13.58
C ALA A 184 28.89 31.38 12.35
N VAL A 185 28.89 30.06 12.57
CA VAL A 185 28.81 29.08 11.49
C VAL A 185 27.46 29.13 10.77
N ASN A 186 26.36 29.55 11.40
CA ASN A 186 25.06 29.67 10.76
C ASN A 186 24.99 30.84 9.76
N ILE A 187 25.73 31.93 9.95
CA ILE A 187 25.79 33.00 8.94
C ILE A 187 26.62 32.54 7.76
N ALA A 188 27.79 31.97 8.01
CA ALA A 188 28.62 31.38 6.95
C ALA A 188 27.87 30.24 6.23
N SER A 189 27.15 29.39 6.96
CA SER A 189 26.34 28.30 6.40
C SER A 189 25.08 28.82 5.72
N ALA A 190 24.49 29.94 6.14
CA ALA A 190 23.34 30.53 5.45
C ALA A 190 23.77 31.22 4.15
N VAL A 191 24.94 31.86 4.12
CA VAL A 191 25.54 32.39 2.89
C VAL A 191 26.00 31.24 1.98
N THR A 192 26.59 30.18 2.53
CA THR A 192 26.96 28.98 1.77
C THR A 192 25.71 28.23 1.30
N LEU A 193 24.63 28.16 2.09
CA LEU A 193 23.37 27.54 1.70
C LEU A 193 22.62 28.42 0.69
N ALA A 194 22.71 29.74 0.76
CA ALA A 194 22.15 30.64 -0.24
C ALA A 194 22.93 30.55 -1.55
N LEU A 195 24.27 30.51 -1.50
CA LEU A 195 25.12 30.27 -2.67
C LEU A 195 24.96 28.86 -3.20
N VAL A 196 24.77 27.85 -2.35
CA VAL A 196 24.44 26.48 -2.73
C VAL A 196 23.01 26.42 -3.25
N VAL A 197 22.04 27.21 -2.80
CA VAL A 197 20.67 27.23 -3.36
C VAL A 197 20.62 28.01 -4.67
N ILE A 198 21.44 29.03 -4.85
CA ILE A 198 21.61 29.74 -6.13
C ILE A 198 22.39 28.85 -7.10
N ALA A 199 23.49 28.24 -6.66
CA ALA A 199 24.22 27.25 -7.43
C ALA A 199 23.39 25.98 -7.63
N SER A 200 22.51 25.57 -6.71
CA SER A 200 21.56 24.45 -6.87
C SER A 200 20.39 24.87 -7.73
N GLY A 201 20.00 26.14 -7.79
CA GLY A 201 19.00 26.61 -8.74
C GLY A 201 19.56 26.57 -10.15
N ILE A 202 20.80 27.02 -10.32
CA ILE A 202 21.55 26.98 -11.57
C ILE A 202 21.96 25.54 -11.93
N VAL A 203 22.32 24.71 -10.95
CA VAL A 203 22.67 23.28 -11.09
C VAL A 203 21.42 22.43 -11.22
N ILE A 204 20.25 22.76 -10.66
CA ILE A 204 18.98 22.08 -10.94
C ILE A 204 18.52 22.45 -12.34
N GLN A 205 18.73 23.68 -12.80
CA GLN A 205 18.43 24.06 -14.17
C GLN A 205 19.42 23.42 -15.17
N ALA A 206 20.70 23.30 -14.82
CA ALA A 206 21.71 22.56 -15.61
C ALA A 206 21.61 21.03 -15.47
N GLN A 207 21.12 20.50 -14.34
CA GLN A 207 20.83 19.09 -14.11
C GLN A 207 19.49 18.68 -14.69
N LEU A 208 18.50 19.58 -14.81
CA LEU A 208 17.33 19.36 -15.65
C LEU A 208 17.74 19.19 -17.12
N HIS A 209 18.79 19.88 -17.57
CA HIS A 209 19.41 19.66 -18.89
C HIS A 209 20.28 18.38 -18.97
N LEU A 210 20.82 17.87 -17.86
CA LEU A 210 21.64 16.63 -17.82
C LEU A 210 20.85 15.35 -17.45
N PHE A 211 19.68 15.45 -16.82
CA PHE A 211 18.77 14.35 -16.44
C PHE A 211 17.58 14.17 -17.39
N GLN A 212 17.42 15.06 -18.38
CA GLN A 212 16.95 14.59 -19.66
C GLN A 212 18.05 13.64 -20.16
N ALA A 213 17.90 12.33 -19.94
CA ALA A 213 18.38 11.40 -20.94
C ALA A 213 17.87 12.00 -22.25
N ARG A 214 18.79 12.46 -23.11
CA ARG A 214 18.47 13.19 -24.34
C ARG A 214 17.30 12.43 -24.94
N ALA A 215 16.10 13.04 -24.87
CA ALA A 215 14.97 12.48 -25.58
C ALA A 215 15.52 12.31 -27.01
N PRO A 216 15.42 11.12 -27.61
CA PRO A 216 15.88 10.97 -28.98
C PRO A 216 15.29 12.14 -29.77
N ASP A 217 16.11 12.81 -30.59
CA ASP A 217 15.71 14.02 -31.32
C ASP A 217 14.28 13.80 -31.85
N GLU A 218 13.31 14.58 -31.35
CA GLU A 218 11.88 14.32 -31.59
C GLU A 218 11.54 14.28 -33.09
N THR A 219 12.44 14.81 -33.91
CA THR A 219 12.38 14.87 -35.36
C THR A 219 12.51 13.51 -36.06
N ASP A 220 12.91 12.42 -35.39
CA ASP A 220 13.15 11.10 -36.03
C ASP A 220 12.31 9.93 -35.46
N LEU A 221 11.38 10.20 -34.53
CA LEU A 221 10.69 9.15 -33.75
C LEU A 221 9.36 8.64 -34.34
N GLY A 222 8.98 9.06 -35.54
CA GLY A 222 7.72 8.65 -36.17
C GLY A 222 6.46 9.05 -35.39
N PRO A 223 5.26 8.70 -35.91
CA PRO A 223 4.01 8.98 -35.22
C PRO A 223 3.80 8.07 -34.00
N LEU A 224 3.20 8.61 -32.94
CA LEU A 224 2.78 7.81 -31.77
C LEU A 224 1.66 6.82 -32.19
N PRO A 225 1.64 5.59 -31.63
CA PRO A 225 0.56 4.66 -31.90
C PRO A 225 -0.77 5.20 -31.35
N PRO A 226 -1.90 4.90 -32.01
CA PRO A 226 -3.22 5.28 -31.51
C PRO A 226 -3.54 4.54 -30.22
N ILE A 227 -4.35 5.15 -29.35
CA ILE A 227 -4.83 4.49 -28.13
C ILE A 227 -5.94 3.49 -28.53
N PRO A 228 -5.80 2.20 -28.20
CA PRO A 228 -6.84 1.20 -28.46
C PRO A 228 -8.16 1.54 -27.76
N ASN A 229 -9.28 1.17 -28.40
CA ASN A 229 -10.58 1.24 -27.76
C ASN A 229 -10.76 0.02 -26.86
N GLU A 230 -10.41 0.16 -25.58
CA GLU A 230 -10.40 -0.93 -24.60
C GLU A 230 -10.94 -0.44 -23.25
N VAL A 231 -11.22 -1.41 -22.37
CA VAL A 231 -11.60 -1.19 -20.97
C VAL A 231 -10.49 -1.73 -20.08
N VAL A 232 -9.91 -0.84 -19.28
CA VAL A 232 -8.86 -1.18 -18.29
C VAL A 232 -9.50 -1.36 -16.92
N TYR A 233 -9.36 -2.51 -16.31
CA TYR A 233 -9.95 -2.82 -15.01
C TYR A 233 -9.00 -2.40 -13.89
N LEU A 234 -9.38 -1.38 -13.13
CA LEU A 234 -8.57 -0.83 -12.04
C LEU A 234 -8.97 -1.50 -10.71
N VAL A 235 -8.00 -1.96 -9.93
CA VAL A 235 -8.28 -2.60 -8.62
C VAL A 235 -8.70 -1.53 -7.61
N SER A 236 -9.84 -1.68 -6.95
CA SER A 236 -10.36 -0.69 -5.98
C SER A 236 -9.68 -0.78 -4.61
N GLY A 237 -9.14 0.33 -4.10
CA GLY A 237 -8.55 0.46 -2.76
C GLY A 237 -9.54 0.65 -1.62
N SER A 238 -10.84 0.47 -1.85
CA SER A 238 -11.91 0.73 -0.88
C SER A 238 -12.03 -0.30 0.26
N GLY A 239 -11.18 -1.34 0.28
CA GLY A 239 -11.20 -2.39 1.32
C GLY A 239 -12.18 -3.54 1.02
N ASP A 240 -13.06 -3.39 0.02
CA ASP A 240 -13.83 -4.50 -0.54
C ASP A 240 -12.93 -5.33 -1.47
N SER A 241 -12.29 -6.35 -0.91
CA SER A 241 -11.49 -7.33 -1.65
C SER A 241 -12.37 -8.01 -2.72
N GLY A 242 -12.15 -7.68 -4.00
CA GLY A 242 -12.86 -8.29 -5.13
C GLY A 242 -13.64 -7.33 -6.03
N LEU A 243 -13.58 -6.01 -5.82
CA LEU A 243 -14.16 -5.03 -6.74
C LEU A 243 -13.11 -4.40 -7.67
N VAL A 244 -13.48 -4.28 -8.94
CA VAL A 244 -12.74 -3.56 -9.97
C VAL A 244 -13.57 -2.43 -10.55
N ILE A 245 -12.90 -1.36 -10.94
CA ILE A 245 -13.48 -0.18 -11.58
C ILE A 245 -13.09 -0.23 -13.06
N PRO A 246 -14.03 -0.57 -13.96
CA PRO A 246 -13.74 -0.58 -15.39
C PRO A 246 -13.54 0.86 -15.88
N PHE A 247 -12.43 1.14 -16.54
CA PHE A 247 -12.10 2.44 -17.08
C PHE A 247 -12.12 2.39 -18.61
N ARG A 248 -13.13 3.01 -19.24
CA ARG A 248 -13.28 3.01 -20.70
C ARG A 248 -12.39 4.09 -21.32
N LEU A 249 -11.42 3.68 -22.14
CA LEU A 249 -10.41 4.60 -22.69
C LEU A 249 -10.98 5.63 -23.67
N ARG A 250 -11.95 5.22 -24.50
CA ARG A 250 -12.58 6.08 -25.52
C ARG A 250 -13.08 7.41 -24.96
N ASP A 251 -13.82 7.33 -23.85
CA ASP A 251 -14.53 8.47 -23.26
C ASP A 251 -13.86 8.99 -21.98
N ALA A 252 -12.73 8.39 -21.56
CA ALA A 252 -12.05 8.68 -20.30
C ALA A 252 -12.94 8.53 -19.05
N GLN A 253 -13.93 7.63 -19.09
CA GLN A 253 -14.91 7.50 -18.01
C GLN A 253 -14.68 6.25 -17.15
N PRO A 254 -14.60 6.40 -15.81
CA PRO A 254 -14.78 5.28 -14.91
C PRO A 254 -16.24 4.83 -14.95
N LEU A 255 -16.45 3.53 -15.12
CA LEU A 255 -17.77 2.90 -15.04
C LEU A 255 -18.06 2.46 -13.61
N SER A 256 -19.30 2.03 -13.37
CA SER A 256 -19.70 1.48 -12.08
C SER A 256 -18.79 0.33 -11.67
N ALA A 257 -18.36 0.35 -10.41
CA ALA A 257 -17.60 -0.75 -9.83
C ALA A 257 -18.38 -2.06 -10.00
N ARG A 258 -17.65 -3.13 -10.32
CA ARG A 258 -18.22 -4.45 -10.52
C ARG A 258 -17.34 -5.52 -9.88
N SER A 259 -17.92 -6.68 -9.60
CA SER A 259 -17.15 -7.81 -9.08
C SER A 259 -16.10 -8.27 -10.10
N GLN A 260 -14.90 -8.55 -9.60
CA GLN A 260 -13.79 -9.15 -10.34
C GLN A 260 -13.96 -10.67 -10.48
N LEU A 261 -14.75 -11.30 -9.60
CA LEU A 261 -14.91 -12.74 -9.52
C LEU A 261 -15.99 -13.24 -10.47
N ILE A 262 -15.84 -12.93 -11.76
CA ILE A 262 -16.79 -13.33 -12.80
C ILE A 262 -16.54 -14.80 -13.14
N VAL A 263 -17.49 -15.65 -12.76
CA VAL A 263 -17.40 -17.11 -12.96
C VAL A 263 -18.14 -17.58 -14.22
N ALA A 264 -19.07 -16.77 -14.73
CA ALA A 264 -19.75 -16.97 -16.00
C ALA A 264 -20.32 -15.63 -16.52
N PRO A 265 -20.75 -15.52 -17.79
CA PRO A 265 -21.38 -14.32 -18.31
C PRO A 265 -22.57 -13.87 -17.43
N GLY A 266 -22.49 -12.66 -16.88
CA GLY A 266 -23.52 -12.11 -16.00
C GLY A 266 -23.58 -12.72 -14.60
N ILE A 267 -22.63 -13.57 -14.21
CA ILE A 267 -22.60 -14.22 -12.89
C ILE A 267 -21.23 -13.97 -12.25
N ALA A 268 -21.25 -13.34 -11.08
CA ALA A 268 -20.08 -13.19 -10.22
C ALA A 268 -20.28 -13.89 -8.89
N LEU A 269 -19.17 -14.30 -8.29
CA LEU A 269 -19.15 -14.90 -6.97
C LEU A 269 -18.92 -13.80 -5.92
N GLN A 270 -19.69 -13.84 -4.83
CA GLN A 270 -19.53 -12.98 -3.67
C GLN A 270 -19.37 -13.85 -2.43
N LEU A 271 -18.33 -13.56 -1.63
CA LEU A 271 -18.03 -14.26 -0.39
C LEU A 271 -18.34 -13.34 0.78
N VAL A 272 -19.15 -13.81 1.72
CA VAL A 272 -19.45 -13.11 2.96
C VAL A 272 -19.12 -14.03 4.13
N ARG A 273 -18.11 -13.66 4.90
CA ARG A 273 -17.69 -14.41 6.10
C ARG A 273 -18.59 -14.06 7.27
N ALA A 274 -18.98 -15.08 8.03
CA ALA A 274 -19.63 -14.87 9.32
C ALA A 274 -18.63 -14.33 10.35
N THR A 275 -19.11 -13.56 11.32
CA THR A 275 -18.31 -13.11 12.48
C THR A 275 -17.72 -14.34 13.18
N ASP A 276 -16.43 -14.28 13.53
CA ASP A 276 -15.64 -15.39 14.10
C ASP A 276 -15.44 -16.59 13.16
N CYS A 277 -15.77 -16.44 11.87
CA CYS A 277 -15.54 -17.42 10.80
C CYS A 277 -16.02 -18.87 11.03
N PRO A 278 -17.22 -19.12 11.58
CA PRO A 278 -17.78 -20.48 11.59
C PRO A 278 -18.12 -20.97 10.17
N ALA A 279 -18.47 -20.05 9.27
CA ALA A 279 -18.87 -20.33 7.89
C ALA A 279 -18.62 -19.11 6.98
N THR A 280 -18.64 -19.37 5.67
CA THR A 280 -18.63 -18.38 4.62
C THR A 280 -19.83 -18.61 3.71
N THR A 281 -20.64 -17.58 3.53
CA THR A 281 -21.74 -17.56 2.57
C THR A 281 -21.18 -17.27 1.19
N VAL A 282 -21.51 -18.13 0.23
CA VAL A 282 -21.19 -17.99 -1.19
C VAL A 282 -22.47 -17.61 -1.92
N SER A 283 -22.52 -16.38 -2.41
CA SER A 283 -23.64 -15.85 -3.18
C SER A 283 -23.24 -15.74 -4.65
N LEU A 284 -24.18 -16.05 -5.55
CA LEU A 284 -24.02 -15.82 -6.98
C LEU A 284 -24.80 -14.56 -7.33
N VAL A 285 -24.09 -13.51 -7.74
CA VAL A 285 -24.64 -12.18 -7.90
C VAL A 285 -24.44 -11.64 -9.32
N ASP A 286 -25.30 -10.73 -9.74
CA ASP A 286 -25.05 -9.93 -10.94
C ASP A 286 -23.80 -9.06 -10.72
N PRO A 287 -22.80 -9.07 -11.63
CA PRO A 287 -21.53 -8.40 -11.40
C PRO A 287 -21.62 -6.90 -11.14
N ILE A 288 -22.68 -6.23 -11.61
CA ILE A 288 -22.84 -4.78 -11.55
C ILE A 288 -23.76 -4.39 -10.39
N THR A 289 -24.96 -4.97 -10.35
CA THR A 289 -25.99 -4.63 -9.35
C THR A 289 -25.75 -5.32 -8.01
N ARG A 290 -24.94 -6.39 -7.98
CA ARG A 290 -24.68 -7.26 -6.82
C ARG A 290 -25.95 -7.85 -6.21
N LYS A 291 -27.01 -7.99 -7.02
CA LYS A 291 -28.23 -8.68 -6.62
C LYS A 291 -28.06 -10.18 -6.83
N ASP A 292 -28.56 -10.97 -5.89
CA ASP A 292 -28.53 -12.42 -5.97
C ASP A 292 -29.26 -12.94 -7.21
N VAL A 293 -28.62 -13.86 -7.90
CA VAL A 293 -29.12 -14.55 -9.10
C VAL A 293 -29.56 -15.97 -8.75
N ARG A 294 -29.01 -16.56 -7.67
CA ARG A 294 -29.34 -17.90 -7.16
C ARG A 294 -29.28 -17.94 -5.63
N PRO A 295 -29.90 -18.94 -4.99
CA PRO A 295 -29.79 -19.13 -3.54
C PRO A 295 -28.35 -19.32 -3.08
N ASP A 296 -28.07 -18.83 -1.87
CA ASP A 296 -26.75 -18.91 -1.24
C ASP A 296 -26.36 -20.35 -0.89
N VAL A 297 -25.06 -20.61 -0.95
CA VAL A 297 -24.44 -21.84 -0.44
C VAL A 297 -23.56 -21.49 0.75
N MET A 298 -23.74 -22.18 1.88
CA MET A 298 -22.86 -22.02 3.04
C MET A 298 -21.72 -23.02 3.01
N LEU A 299 -20.49 -22.52 3.02
CA LEU A 299 -19.28 -23.32 3.20
C LEU A 299 -18.78 -23.21 4.65
N PRO A 300 -18.27 -24.29 5.26
CA PRO A 300 -17.70 -24.24 6.60
C PRO A 300 -16.39 -23.43 6.62
N GLY A 301 -16.13 -22.72 7.72
CA GLY A 301 -14.91 -21.96 7.98
C GLY A 301 -14.78 -20.62 7.24
N CYS A 302 -13.67 -19.90 7.46
CA CYS A 302 -13.28 -18.75 6.62
C CYS A 302 -12.87 -19.30 5.26
N ASN A 303 -13.48 -18.85 4.16
CA ASN A 303 -13.03 -19.13 2.81
C ASN A 303 -12.71 -17.79 2.14
N ASP A 304 -11.44 -17.56 1.82
CA ASP A 304 -10.89 -16.28 1.35
C ASP A 304 -10.06 -16.47 0.07
N PHE A 305 -9.55 -15.35 -0.45
CA PHE A 305 -8.61 -15.28 -1.59
C PHE A 305 -9.00 -16.15 -2.80
N PRO A 306 -10.20 -15.92 -3.37
CA PRO A 306 -10.70 -16.72 -4.48
C PRO A 306 -9.83 -16.58 -5.73
N LEU A 307 -9.44 -17.71 -6.32
CA LEU A 307 -8.74 -17.80 -7.60
C LEU A 307 -9.56 -18.61 -8.59
N ILE A 308 -9.93 -18.01 -9.72
CA ILE A 308 -10.70 -18.67 -10.77
C ILE A 308 -9.76 -19.49 -11.65
N LEU A 309 -10.07 -20.77 -11.82
CA LEU A 309 -9.35 -21.68 -12.70
C LEU A 309 -9.88 -21.61 -14.13
N PRO A 310 -9.08 -21.98 -15.16
CA PRO A 310 -9.50 -21.96 -16.56
C PRO A 310 -10.74 -22.81 -16.87
N ASP A 311 -10.96 -23.88 -16.10
CA ASP A 311 -12.17 -24.72 -16.21
C ASP A 311 -13.41 -24.14 -15.49
N GLY A 312 -13.31 -22.92 -14.97
CA GLY A 312 -14.39 -22.20 -14.31
C GLY A 312 -14.59 -22.54 -12.84
N THR A 313 -13.89 -23.54 -12.27
CA THR A 313 -13.91 -23.79 -10.83
C THR A 313 -13.09 -22.75 -10.06
N VAL A 314 -13.28 -22.65 -8.74
CA VAL A 314 -12.66 -21.62 -7.90
C VAL A 314 -11.84 -22.27 -6.79
N LEU A 315 -10.59 -21.87 -6.63
CA LEU A 315 -9.81 -22.17 -5.43
C LEU A 315 -10.16 -21.16 -4.33
N LEU A 316 -10.40 -21.65 -3.12
CA LEU A 316 -10.67 -20.84 -1.92
C LEU A 316 -9.70 -21.25 -0.82
N ASP A 317 -9.05 -20.28 -0.20
CA ASP A 317 -8.18 -20.49 0.96
C ASP A 317 -9.02 -20.63 2.22
N GLN A 318 -8.99 -21.80 2.84
CA GLN A 318 -9.76 -22.13 4.02
C GLN A 318 -8.89 -21.96 5.28
N ALA A 319 -8.71 -20.72 5.73
CA ALA A 319 -7.87 -20.41 6.89
C ALA A 319 -8.61 -20.58 8.23
N GLN A 320 -8.42 -21.71 8.90
CA GLN A 320 -8.75 -21.88 10.32
C GLN A 320 -7.55 -22.48 11.04
N PHE A 321 -6.83 -21.67 11.82
CA PHE A 321 -5.82 -22.12 12.78
C PHE A 321 -4.65 -22.95 12.22
N ARG A 322 -3.59 -22.24 11.79
CA ARG A 322 -2.20 -22.74 11.65
C ARG A 322 -1.96 -23.92 10.68
N ALA A 323 -2.96 -24.41 9.95
CA ALA A 323 -2.79 -25.31 8.81
C ALA A 323 -3.64 -24.80 7.64
N GLY A 324 -3.00 -24.39 6.55
CA GLY A 324 -3.68 -23.96 5.33
C GLY A 324 -4.33 -25.14 4.63
N ILE A 325 -5.62 -25.02 4.32
CA ILE A 325 -6.32 -25.93 3.44
C ILE A 325 -6.87 -25.09 2.31
N VAL A 326 -6.48 -25.37 1.07
CA VAL A 326 -7.17 -24.80 -0.08
C VAL A 326 -8.24 -25.76 -0.53
N ILE A 327 -9.44 -25.27 -0.83
CA ILE A 327 -10.51 -26.07 -1.43
C ILE A 327 -10.72 -25.65 -2.87
N ARG A 328 -10.99 -26.63 -3.74
CA ARG A 328 -11.48 -26.39 -5.09
C ARG A 328 -13.00 -26.52 -5.08
N TYR A 329 -13.68 -25.42 -5.35
CA TYR A 329 -15.12 -25.28 -5.31
C TYR A 329 -15.69 -25.15 -6.73
N ASP A 330 -16.67 -25.97 -7.05
CA ASP A 330 -17.49 -25.84 -8.24
C ASP A 330 -18.76 -25.08 -7.88
N TRP A 331 -18.80 -23.82 -8.30
CA TRP A 331 -19.92 -22.91 -8.06
C TRP A 331 -21.18 -23.29 -8.84
N SER A 332 -21.07 -24.06 -9.92
CA SER A 332 -22.21 -24.45 -10.73
C SER A 332 -23.04 -25.55 -10.06
N THR A 333 -22.36 -26.46 -9.35
CA THR A 333 -22.98 -27.55 -8.59
C THR A 333 -23.08 -27.27 -7.09
N GLY A 334 -22.40 -26.23 -6.60
CA GLY A 334 -22.36 -25.87 -5.18
C GLY A 334 -21.51 -26.83 -4.34
N ARG A 335 -20.54 -27.53 -4.94
CA ARG A 335 -19.80 -28.63 -4.30
C ARG A 335 -18.31 -28.35 -4.22
N ILE A 336 -17.70 -28.86 -3.14
CA ILE A 336 -16.25 -28.96 -3.03
C ILE A 336 -15.80 -30.16 -3.87
N VAL A 337 -15.02 -29.89 -4.92
CA VAL A 337 -14.48 -30.89 -5.85
C VAL A 337 -13.25 -31.56 -5.28
N LYS A 338 -12.39 -30.79 -4.60
CA LYS A 338 -11.12 -31.28 -4.05
C LYS A 338 -10.67 -30.43 -2.87
N LYS A 339 -9.87 -31.02 -1.97
CA LYS A 339 -9.17 -30.32 -0.89
C LYS A 339 -7.66 -30.54 -1.03
N TYR A 340 -6.89 -29.49 -0.77
CA TYR A 340 -5.43 -29.47 -0.77
C TYR A 340 -4.94 -29.21 0.65
N PRO A 341 -4.71 -30.26 1.45
CA PRO A 341 -4.16 -30.10 2.78
C PRO A 341 -2.73 -29.57 2.68
N ASN A 342 -2.36 -28.65 3.57
CA ASN A 342 -1.03 -28.01 3.65
C ASN A 342 -0.70 -27.07 2.48
N LEU A 343 -1.68 -26.72 1.65
CA LEU A 343 -1.56 -25.63 0.69
C LEU A 343 -2.20 -24.37 1.29
N ALA A 344 -1.57 -23.22 1.12
CA ALA A 344 -2.12 -21.93 1.50
C ALA A 344 -2.01 -20.97 0.30
N VAL A 345 -3.05 -20.19 0.05
CA VAL A 345 -2.97 -19.05 -0.89
C VAL A 345 -2.76 -17.79 -0.06
N PRO A 346 -1.64 -17.06 -0.23
CA PRO A 346 -1.39 -15.86 0.56
C PRO A 346 -2.38 -14.74 0.19
N PRO A 347 -2.53 -13.71 1.04
CA PRO A 347 -3.50 -12.64 0.79
C PRO A 347 -3.32 -11.84 -0.49
N ASN A 348 -2.13 -11.91 -1.09
CA ASN A 348 -1.80 -11.33 -2.40
C ASN A 348 -2.07 -12.28 -3.58
N GLY A 349 -2.87 -13.34 -3.36
CA GLY A 349 -3.32 -14.24 -4.41
C GLY A 349 -2.24 -15.20 -4.92
N GLY A 350 -2.44 -15.67 -6.14
CA GLY A 350 -1.58 -16.63 -6.81
C GLY A 350 -1.83 -16.64 -8.31
N LEU A 351 -0.83 -17.04 -9.07
CA LEU A 351 -0.90 -17.18 -10.52
C LEU A 351 -1.18 -18.64 -10.86
N VAL A 352 -2.03 -18.89 -11.86
CA VAL A 352 -2.33 -20.26 -12.32
C VAL A 352 -1.92 -20.38 -13.78
N SER A 353 -1.32 -21.50 -14.16
CA SER A 353 -1.04 -21.81 -15.57
C SER A 353 -2.34 -21.87 -16.39
N SER A 354 -2.27 -21.56 -17.69
CA SER A 354 -3.47 -21.51 -18.56
C SER A 354 -4.16 -22.86 -18.73
N ASP A 355 -3.44 -23.97 -18.53
CA ASP A 355 -4.00 -25.32 -18.49
C ASP A 355 -4.62 -25.69 -17.13
N GLY A 356 -4.54 -24.79 -16.14
CA GLY A 356 -5.08 -24.99 -14.80
C GLY A 356 -4.34 -26.04 -13.97
N GLN A 357 -3.15 -26.47 -14.38
CA GLN A 357 -2.43 -27.57 -13.73
C GLN A 357 -1.50 -27.12 -12.62
N ILE A 358 -0.89 -25.93 -12.72
CA ILE A 358 0.11 -25.45 -11.76
C ILE A 358 -0.35 -24.13 -11.13
N LEU A 359 -0.31 -24.07 -9.80
CA LEU A 359 -0.48 -22.86 -9.01
C LEU A 359 0.89 -22.35 -8.56
N TYR A 360 1.14 -21.06 -8.77
CA TYR A 360 2.30 -20.32 -8.29
C TYR A 360 1.86 -19.35 -7.20
N THR A 361 2.38 -19.51 -5.99
CA THR A 361 2.11 -18.59 -4.87
C THR A 361 3.37 -17.90 -4.43
N LEU A 362 3.26 -16.62 -4.08
CA LEU A 362 4.35 -15.79 -3.57
C LEU A 362 3.93 -15.21 -2.23
N ASP A 363 4.57 -15.61 -1.13
CA ASP A 363 4.23 -15.09 0.21
C ASP A 363 5.01 -13.80 0.51
N LEU A 364 4.34 -12.65 0.33
CA LEU A 364 4.90 -11.33 0.59
C LEU A 364 4.93 -10.94 2.07
N PHE A 365 4.30 -11.72 2.96
CA PHE A 365 4.11 -11.38 4.37
C PHE A 365 4.99 -12.20 5.31
N SER A 366 5.66 -13.23 4.78
CA SER A 366 6.70 -13.99 5.49
C SER A 366 8.04 -13.25 5.50
N ALA A 367 8.76 -13.37 6.62
CA ALA A 367 10.15 -12.90 6.73
C ALA A 367 11.10 -13.62 5.76
N ASN A 368 10.74 -14.83 5.34
CA ASN A 368 11.41 -15.60 4.30
C ASN A 368 10.45 -15.72 3.11
N THR A 369 10.52 -14.78 2.18
CA THR A 369 9.69 -14.80 0.98
C THR A 369 10.06 -16.00 0.11
N THR A 370 9.05 -16.80 -0.25
CA THR A 370 9.22 -17.98 -1.11
C THR A 370 8.25 -17.94 -2.27
N ILE A 371 8.63 -18.61 -3.35
CA ILE A 371 7.72 -18.97 -4.43
C ILE A 371 7.48 -20.47 -4.35
N ASP A 372 6.21 -20.85 -4.29
CA ASP A 372 5.78 -22.23 -4.26
C ASP A 372 5.05 -22.59 -5.55
N PHE A 373 5.42 -23.73 -6.11
CA PHE A 373 4.82 -24.29 -7.31
C PHE A 373 4.05 -25.53 -6.87
N THR A 374 2.75 -25.55 -7.10
CA THR A 374 1.88 -26.65 -6.67
C THR A 374 1.17 -27.26 -7.86
N ASP A 375 1.32 -28.57 -8.03
CA ASP A 375 0.53 -29.34 -8.99
C ASP A 375 -0.90 -29.48 -8.45
N LEU A 376 -1.88 -28.90 -9.14
CA LEU A 376 -3.29 -28.94 -8.73
C LEU A 376 -3.94 -30.31 -8.97
N ALA A 377 -3.39 -31.13 -9.87
CA ALA A 377 -3.90 -32.48 -10.12
C ALA A 377 -3.65 -33.43 -8.94
N SER A 378 -2.50 -33.34 -8.27
CA SER A 378 -2.10 -34.18 -7.12
C SER A 378 -2.13 -33.43 -5.78
N GLY A 379 -1.90 -32.12 -5.79
CA GLY A 379 -1.63 -31.30 -4.60
C GLY A 379 -0.16 -31.30 -4.18
N ALA A 380 0.74 -31.90 -4.96
CA ALA A 380 2.16 -31.97 -4.64
C ALA A 380 2.86 -30.63 -4.89
N GLN A 381 3.77 -30.26 -3.99
CA GLN A 381 4.70 -29.15 -4.21
C GLN A 381 5.76 -29.60 -5.24
N LEU A 382 5.77 -28.95 -6.40
CA LEU A 382 6.72 -29.18 -7.49
C LEU A 382 8.06 -28.48 -7.22
N ALA A 383 8.01 -27.28 -6.64
CA ALA A 383 9.19 -26.49 -6.31
C ALA A 383 8.92 -25.55 -5.12
N HIS A 384 9.98 -25.25 -4.37
CA HIS A 384 10.01 -24.29 -3.27
C HIS A 384 11.27 -23.43 -3.41
N LEU A 385 11.09 -22.16 -3.77
CA LEU A 385 12.20 -21.29 -4.17
C LEU A 385 12.32 -20.11 -3.21
N PRO A 386 13.40 -19.99 -2.42
CA PRO A 386 13.64 -18.80 -1.62
C PRO A 386 13.96 -17.62 -2.54
N ILE A 387 13.29 -16.49 -2.34
CA ILE A 387 13.57 -15.26 -3.07
C ILE A 387 13.78 -14.08 -2.13
N VAL A 388 14.54 -13.09 -2.60
CA VAL A 388 14.74 -11.84 -1.88
C VAL A 388 14.03 -10.73 -2.64
N LEU A 389 13.00 -10.17 -2.02
CA LEU A 389 12.33 -8.97 -2.51
C LEU A 389 13.00 -7.74 -1.90
N ALA A 390 13.08 -6.64 -2.66
CA ALA A 390 13.53 -5.38 -2.09
C ALA A 390 12.54 -4.85 -1.03
N ASP A 391 13.08 -4.24 0.03
CA ASP A 391 12.45 -3.86 1.33
C ASP A 391 11.12 -3.06 1.31
N SER A 392 10.54 -2.76 0.16
CA SER A 392 9.19 -2.20 0.09
C SER A 392 8.17 -3.33 -0.09
N GLY A 393 7.60 -3.81 1.02
CA GLY A 393 6.62 -4.88 1.12
C GLY A 393 5.26 -4.67 0.42
N ALA A 394 5.27 -4.21 -0.83
CA ALA A 394 4.08 -3.98 -1.65
C ALA A 394 4.29 -4.26 -3.15
N SER A 395 5.47 -4.75 -3.60
CA SER A 395 5.82 -4.69 -5.04
C SER A 395 6.51 -5.92 -5.63
N GLY A 396 6.28 -7.11 -5.08
CA GLY A 396 6.59 -8.37 -5.79
C GLY A 396 5.47 -8.75 -6.75
N GLY A 397 5.82 -9.27 -7.94
CA GLY A 397 4.85 -9.68 -8.95
C GLY A 397 5.33 -10.91 -9.73
N LEU A 398 4.38 -11.78 -10.08
CA LEU A 398 4.59 -12.96 -10.91
C LEU A 398 3.98 -12.73 -12.29
N ALA A 399 4.66 -13.19 -13.33
CA ALA A 399 4.07 -13.29 -14.66
C ALA A 399 4.60 -14.54 -15.36
N LEU A 400 3.76 -15.20 -16.17
CA LEU A 400 4.21 -16.28 -17.03
C LEU A 400 4.52 -15.76 -18.42
N SER A 401 5.51 -16.37 -19.07
CA SER A 401 5.69 -16.24 -20.51
C SER A 401 4.48 -16.78 -21.25
N ASN A 402 4.26 -16.27 -22.45
CA ASN A 402 3.12 -16.66 -23.26
C ASN A 402 3.10 -18.17 -23.58
N ASP A 403 4.26 -18.79 -23.75
CA ASP A 403 4.38 -20.24 -23.97
C ASP A 403 4.28 -21.07 -22.67
N GLN A 404 4.04 -20.43 -21.52
CA GLN A 404 3.91 -21.03 -20.19
C GLN A 404 5.14 -21.81 -19.72
N LYS A 405 6.32 -21.58 -20.32
CA LYS A 405 7.55 -22.27 -19.93
C LYS A 405 8.40 -21.49 -18.94
N THR A 406 8.20 -20.18 -18.84
CA THR A 406 9.03 -19.31 -17.99
C THR A 406 8.16 -18.54 -17.01
N LEU A 407 8.46 -18.63 -15.73
CA LEU A 407 7.91 -17.77 -14.69
C LEU A 407 8.87 -16.61 -14.45
N PHE A 408 8.39 -15.38 -14.63
CA PHE A 408 9.07 -14.14 -14.29
C PHE A 408 8.66 -13.65 -12.91
N VAL A 409 9.66 -13.18 -12.16
CA VAL A 409 9.51 -12.72 -10.79
C VAL A 409 10.17 -11.36 -10.67
N ASN A 410 9.36 -10.32 -10.41
CA ASN A 410 9.91 -9.01 -10.12
C ASN A 410 10.36 -8.92 -8.66
N GLN A 411 11.68 -8.75 -8.46
CA GLN A 411 12.31 -8.60 -7.15
C GLN A 411 12.62 -7.13 -6.81
N GLY A 412 12.25 -6.20 -7.69
CA GLY A 412 12.32 -4.74 -7.49
C GLY A 412 13.64 -4.06 -7.79
N HIS A 413 14.72 -4.81 -7.73
CA HIS A 413 16.05 -4.42 -8.19
C HIS A 413 16.50 -5.24 -9.41
N GLN A 414 15.77 -6.32 -9.71
CA GLN A 414 16.02 -7.21 -10.83
C GLN A 414 14.75 -7.98 -11.21
N LEU A 415 14.75 -8.53 -12.42
CA LEU A 415 13.78 -9.51 -12.87
C LEU A 415 14.45 -10.89 -12.87
N ALA A 416 13.95 -11.81 -12.05
CA ALA A 416 14.38 -13.21 -12.06
C ALA A 416 13.46 -14.04 -12.96
N SER A 417 13.99 -15.12 -13.53
CA SER A 417 13.23 -16.07 -14.32
C SER A 417 13.46 -17.50 -13.84
N PHE A 418 12.46 -18.34 -14.00
CA PHE A 418 12.48 -19.75 -13.59
C PHE A 418 11.75 -20.59 -14.65
N ASP A 419 12.18 -21.84 -14.84
CA ASP A 419 11.37 -22.80 -15.59
C ASP A 419 10.03 -23.00 -14.86
N ALA A 420 8.94 -22.76 -15.56
CA ALA A 420 7.60 -22.70 -14.98
C ALA A 420 7.11 -24.07 -14.47
N ARG A 421 7.72 -25.18 -14.89
CA ARG A 421 7.30 -26.53 -14.44
C ARG A 421 8.17 -27.05 -13.30
N SER A 422 9.48 -26.88 -13.40
CA SER A 422 10.48 -27.45 -12.49
C SER A 422 10.98 -26.48 -11.43
N GLY A 423 10.76 -25.17 -11.61
CA GLY A 423 11.32 -24.13 -10.75
C GLY A 423 12.83 -23.95 -10.90
N VAL A 424 13.48 -24.59 -11.88
CA VAL A 424 14.92 -24.42 -12.14
C VAL A 424 15.20 -22.96 -12.45
N ALA A 425 16.17 -22.38 -11.73
CA ALA A 425 16.54 -20.98 -11.88
C ALA A 425 17.09 -20.70 -13.29
N GLY A 426 16.48 -19.71 -13.94
CA GLY A 426 16.93 -19.13 -15.18
C GLY A 426 17.78 -17.86 -14.96
N PRO A 427 17.98 -17.05 -16.01
CA PRO A 427 18.71 -15.80 -15.90
C PRO A 427 18.02 -14.76 -15.01
N THR A 428 18.84 -13.93 -14.38
CA THR A 428 18.42 -12.74 -13.63
C THR A 428 18.91 -11.48 -14.33
N ILE A 429 18.03 -10.50 -14.52
CA ILE A 429 18.34 -9.23 -15.18
C ILE A 429 18.27 -8.11 -14.15
N ALA A 430 19.42 -7.59 -13.74
CA ALA A 430 19.50 -6.46 -12.83
C ALA A 430 19.05 -5.17 -13.51
N PHE A 431 18.20 -4.41 -12.83
CA PHE A 431 17.89 -3.05 -13.22
C PHE A 431 19.12 -2.20 -12.85
N ARG A 432 19.99 -1.86 -13.81
CA ARG A 432 21.16 -0.98 -13.60
C ARG A 432 21.36 -0.11 -14.84
N ASP A 433 21.88 1.09 -14.63
CA ASP A 433 21.91 2.15 -15.66
C ASP A 433 23.25 2.30 -16.39
N ASP A 434 24.10 1.26 -16.37
CA ASP A 434 25.44 1.31 -16.96
C ASP A 434 25.35 1.12 -18.49
N LYS A 435 24.83 2.14 -19.18
CA LYS A 435 24.75 2.31 -20.64
C LYS A 435 24.34 1.03 -21.40
N ILE A 436 23.05 0.64 -21.33
CA ILE A 436 22.40 -0.42 -22.15
C ILE A 436 23.37 -1.57 -22.49
N SER A 437 23.88 -2.27 -21.46
CA SER A 437 24.70 -3.45 -21.69
C SER A 437 23.86 -4.52 -22.40
N ALA A 438 24.36 -5.02 -23.53
CA ALA A 438 23.90 -6.29 -24.06
C ALA A 438 24.32 -7.36 -23.05
N ALA A 439 23.35 -8.03 -22.42
CA ALA A 439 23.63 -9.33 -21.82
C ALA A 439 24.23 -10.22 -22.92
N PRO A 440 25.25 -11.07 -22.63
CA PRO A 440 25.84 -11.93 -23.64
C PRO A 440 24.74 -12.72 -24.35
N ALA A 441 24.66 -12.53 -25.66
CA ALA A 441 23.56 -13.01 -26.49
C ALA A 441 23.55 -14.53 -26.54
N HIS A 442 22.78 -15.17 -25.66
CA HIS A 442 22.51 -16.59 -25.75
C HIS A 442 21.29 -16.80 -26.65
N ARG A 443 21.46 -16.85 -27.98
CA ARG A 443 20.40 -16.95 -29.03
C ARG A 443 19.26 -17.98 -28.82
N TRP A 444 19.30 -18.81 -27.78
CA TRP A 444 18.32 -19.83 -27.37
C TRP A 444 17.45 -19.41 -26.16
N TRP A 445 17.62 -18.19 -25.65
CA TRP A 445 17.16 -17.69 -24.34
C TRP A 445 15.71 -17.16 -24.17
N LEU A 446 14.99 -16.79 -25.23
CA LEU A 446 13.58 -16.38 -25.13
C LEU A 446 12.84 -16.88 -26.39
N PRO A 447 11.99 -17.92 -26.30
CA PRO A 447 11.17 -18.35 -27.42
C PRO A 447 10.10 -17.30 -27.75
N THR A 448 9.55 -17.34 -28.97
CA THR A 448 8.48 -16.45 -29.45
C THR A 448 7.35 -16.38 -28.44
N ILE A 449 7.19 -15.22 -27.83
CA ILE A 449 6.22 -14.95 -26.77
C ILE A 449 4.83 -14.73 -27.46
N SER A 450 4.19 -15.79 -27.95
CA SER A 450 2.85 -15.75 -28.55
C SER A 450 1.81 -16.31 -27.58
N GLU A 451 0.83 -15.48 -27.19
CA GLU A 451 -0.39 -15.79 -26.40
C GLU A 451 -0.27 -16.05 -24.87
N ALA A 452 -0.04 -15.00 -24.07
CA ALA A 452 -0.15 -15.08 -22.59
C ALA A 452 -1.57 -14.81 -22.08
N GLN A 453 -1.90 -15.53 -21.01
CA GLN A 453 -2.91 -15.14 -20.04
C GLN A 453 -2.24 -14.65 -18.75
N ALA A 454 -2.56 -13.42 -18.32
CA ALA A 454 -2.35 -13.01 -16.94
C ALA A 454 -3.54 -13.53 -16.10
N ALA A 455 -3.28 -14.40 -15.13
CA ALA A 455 -4.27 -14.79 -14.12
C ALA A 455 -4.04 -14.02 -12.82
N LEU A 456 -5.14 -13.80 -12.08
CA LEU A 456 -5.33 -12.89 -10.94
C LEU A 456 -4.14 -12.75 -9.95
N ASP A 457 -3.24 -11.82 -10.25
CA ASP A 457 -3.05 -10.57 -9.49
C ASP A 457 -2.35 -9.57 -10.43
N ALA A 458 -3.08 -9.08 -11.43
CA ALA A 458 -2.49 -8.20 -12.42
C ALA A 458 -2.06 -6.88 -11.76
N GLY A 459 -0.85 -6.45 -12.13
CA GLY A 459 -0.31 -5.17 -11.72
C GLY A 459 0.24 -5.12 -10.31
N ARG A 460 1.19 -6.00 -9.97
CA ARG A 460 2.24 -5.71 -8.99
C ARG A 460 3.60 -5.57 -9.66
N GLY A 461 3.62 -4.65 -10.63
CA GLY A 461 4.83 -4.19 -11.29
C GLY A 461 5.51 -5.15 -12.26
N VAL A 462 4.82 -6.14 -12.84
CA VAL A 462 5.32 -6.89 -14.00
C VAL A 462 4.18 -7.14 -15.00
N ALA A 463 4.47 -7.09 -16.30
CA ALA A 463 3.52 -7.40 -17.37
C ALA A 463 4.26 -7.96 -18.60
N VAL A 464 3.61 -8.83 -19.38
CA VAL A 464 4.19 -9.43 -20.59
C VAL A 464 3.43 -8.93 -21.82
N ASP A 465 4.14 -8.56 -22.88
CA ASP A 465 3.56 -8.15 -24.16
C ASP A 465 2.85 -9.36 -24.82
N PRO A 466 1.56 -9.25 -25.21
CA PRO A 466 0.85 -10.32 -25.91
C PRO A 466 1.50 -10.75 -27.23
N ARG A 467 2.18 -9.84 -27.92
CA ARG A 467 2.99 -10.13 -29.14
C ARG A 467 4.37 -10.64 -28.82
N GLY A 468 4.76 -10.47 -27.58
CA GLY A 468 5.95 -11.11 -27.11
C GLY A 468 7.27 -10.47 -27.44
N ARG A 469 7.25 -9.15 -27.51
CA ARG A 469 8.47 -8.40 -27.74
C ARG A 469 9.10 -7.98 -26.43
N TRP A 470 8.29 -7.83 -25.38
CA TRP A 470 8.70 -7.16 -24.14
C TRP A 470 8.15 -7.83 -22.89
N ILE A 471 8.93 -7.74 -21.82
CA ILE A 471 8.47 -7.88 -20.44
C ILE A 471 8.65 -6.53 -19.77
N ALA A 472 7.57 -5.96 -19.25
CA ALA A 472 7.61 -4.74 -18.46
C ALA A 472 7.76 -5.07 -16.99
N ALA A 473 8.64 -4.37 -16.28
CA ALA A 473 8.81 -4.48 -14.85
C ALA A 473 9.01 -3.11 -14.18
N ILE A 474 8.48 -2.92 -12.98
CA ILE A 474 8.70 -1.73 -12.17
C ILE A 474 9.94 -1.97 -11.29
N GLY A 475 10.94 -1.09 -11.39
CA GLY A 475 12.02 -1.02 -10.41
C GLY A 475 11.62 -0.08 -9.26
N PHE A 476 11.93 -0.44 -8.01
CA PHE A 476 11.48 0.33 -6.83
C PHE A 476 12.49 0.41 -5.68
N SER A 477 13.50 -0.46 -5.64
CA SER A 477 14.45 -0.59 -4.53
C SER A 477 15.30 0.68 -4.30
N ASP A 478 15.90 1.20 -5.36
CA ASP A 478 16.81 2.35 -5.33
C ASP A 478 16.15 3.53 -6.06
N PRO A 479 16.19 4.77 -5.53
CA PRO A 479 15.84 5.98 -6.28
C PRO A 479 16.38 6.04 -7.72
N GLN A 480 17.56 5.48 -7.98
CA GLN A 480 18.18 5.39 -9.30
C GLN A 480 17.56 4.32 -10.20
N LEU A 481 16.83 3.34 -9.65
CA LEU A 481 16.20 2.25 -10.39
C LEU A 481 14.70 2.40 -10.53
N ARG A 482 14.13 3.48 -9.98
CA ARG A 482 12.70 3.80 -10.04
C ARG A 482 12.26 4.12 -11.45
N GLY A 483 11.56 3.18 -12.05
CA GLY A 483 11.16 3.28 -13.44
C GLY A 483 10.35 2.09 -13.93
N ILE A 484 9.82 2.24 -15.15
CA ILE A 484 9.32 1.13 -15.95
C ILE A 484 10.47 0.68 -16.84
N TRP A 485 10.88 -0.56 -16.65
CA TRP A 485 11.89 -1.26 -17.42
C TRP A 485 11.20 -2.20 -18.40
N LEU A 486 11.56 -2.12 -19.68
CA LEU A 486 11.22 -3.15 -20.66
C LEU A 486 12.43 -4.03 -20.91
N ILE A 487 12.21 -5.33 -20.86
CA ILE A 487 13.18 -6.35 -21.23
C ILE A 487 12.73 -6.93 -22.57
N GLY A 488 13.54 -6.74 -23.62
CA GLY A 488 13.27 -7.34 -24.92
C GLY A 488 13.60 -8.84 -24.96
N THR A 489 13.12 -9.55 -25.99
CA THR A 489 13.45 -10.97 -26.24
C THR A 489 14.94 -11.27 -26.44
N SER A 490 15.75 -10.24 -26.69
CA SER A 490 17.20 -10.35 -26.76
C SER A 490 17.90 -10.01 -25.43
N GLY A 491 17.18 -10.02 -24.29
CA GLY A 491 17.69 -9.58 -23.00
C GLY A 491 18.10 -8.10 -22.94
N ARG A 492 17.81 -7.33 -24.00
CA ARG A 492 18.19 -5.92 -24.10
C ARG A 492 17.24 -5.10 -23.23
N LEU A 493 17.82 -4.41 -22.27
CA LEU A 493 17.12 -3.55 -21.34
C LEU A 493 16.80 -2.21 -22.03
N HIS A 494 15.54 -1.79 -21.95
CA HIS A 494 15.07 -0.49 -22.39
C HIS A 494 14.35 0.20 -21.23
N LEU A 495 14.93 1.25 -20.68
CA LEU A 495 14.26 2.07 -19.67
C LEU A 495 13.24 2.97 -20.36
N VAL A 496 11.96 2.65 -20.20
CA VAL A 496 10.85 3.40 -20.82
C VAL A 496 10.71 4.74 -20.13
N ARG A 497 10.75 4.76 -18.79
CA ARG A 497 10.57 5.98 -18.02
C ARG A 497 11.02 5.85 -16.58
N ARG A 498 11.64 6.92 -16.06
CA ARG A 498 11.94 7.11 -14.63
C ARG A 498 10.77 7.75 -13.90
N PHE A 499 10.55 7.38 -12.64
CA PHE A 499 9.49 7.94 -11.79
C PHE A 499 10.07 8.51 -10.49
N PHE A 500 9.47 9.62 -10.03
CA PHE A 500 9.83 10.28 -8.77
C PHE A 500 9.18 9.58 -7.56
N PRO A 501 9.73 9.73 -6.34
CA PRO A 501 9.24 9.07 -5.12
C PRO A 501 7.75 9.25 -4.81
N SER A 502 7.12 10.32 -5.31
CA SER A 502 5.71 10.64 -5.05
C SER A 502 4.72 9.96 -6.00
N ALA A 503 5.19 9.40 -7.12
CA ALA A 503 4.39 8.63 -8.06
C ALA A 503 4.75 7.16 -7.87
N ALA A 504 4.24 6.55 -6.79
CA ALA A 504 4.32 5.11 -6.61
C ALA A 504 3.49 4.48 -7.75
N LEU A 505 4.17 4.06 -8.81
CA LEU A 505 3.54 3.21 -9.80
C LEU A 505 3.21 1.90 -9.10
N THR A 506 1.97 1.46 -9.26
CA THR A 506 1.52 0.28 -8.56
C THR A 506 1.14 -0.85 -9.51
N GLY A 507 0.73 -0.56 -10.76
CA GLY A 507 0.35 -1.58 -11.74
C GLY A 507 0.80 -1.29 -13.17
N LEU A 508 0.98 -2.37 -13.94
CA LEU A 508 1.33 -2.36 -15.37
C LEU A 508 0.41 -3.33 -16.13
N ALA A 509 0.07 -3.00 -17.37
CA ALA A 509 -0.57 -3.91 -18.33
C ALA A 509 -0.28 -3.45 -19.76
N PHE A 510 -0.09 -4.37 -20.69
CA PHE A 510 -0.11 -4.04 -22.12
C PHE A 510 -1.55 -3.98 -22.63
N SER A 511 -1.80 -3.22 -23.71
CA SER A 511 -3.03 -3.37 -24.49
C SER A 511 -3.14 -4.77 -25.08
N LEU A 512 -4.35 -5.20 -25.45
CA LEU A 512 -4.57 -6.55 -25.99
C LEU A 512 -3.77 -6.77 -27.27
N ASP A 513 -3.63 -5.73 -28.07
CA ASP A 513 -2.82 -5.74 -29.28
C ASP A 513 -1.34 -5.43 -29.02
N GLY A 514 -0.90 -5.18 -27.79
CA GLY A 514 0.47 -4.83 -27.42
C GLY A 514 0.99 -3.50 -28.00
N SER A 515 0.14 -2.68 -28.62
CA SER A 515 0.56 -1.40 -29.21
C SER A 515 0.94 -0.34 -28.17
N VAL A 516 0.35 -0.41 -26.97
CA VAL A 516 0.59 0.55 -25.88
C VAL A 516 0.82 -0.15 -24.54
N LEU A 517 1.50 0.54 -23.64
CA LEU A 517 1.70 0.11 -22.25
C LEU A 517 0.92 1.03 -21.30
N TYR A 518 0.07 0.43 -20.48
CA TYR A 518 -0.64 1.06 -19.40
C TYR A 518 0.15 0.98 -18.11
N ALA A 519 0.21 2.09 -17.38
CA ALA A 519 0.68 2.11 -16.01
C ALA A 519 -0.26 2.95 -15.15
N ILE A 520 -0.42 2.58 -13.89
CA ILE A 520 -1.22 3.35 -12.94
C ILE A 520 -0.32 3.96 -11.88
N ASP A 521 -0.46 5.27 -11.68
CA ASP A 521 -0.01 5.94 -10.46
C ASP A 521 -1.25 6.24 -9.61
N GLY A 522 -1.11 6.43 -8.30
CA GLY A 522 -2.25 6.69 -7.40
C GLY A 522 -3.14 7.90 -7.76
N THR A 523 -2.84 8.63 -8.85
CA THR A 523 -3.58 9.79 -9.34
C THR A 523 -4.13 9.63 -10.77
N GLY A 524 -3.78 8.57 -11.50
CA GLY A 524 -4.23 8.42 -12.88
C GLY A 524 -3.66 7.21 -13.63
N LEU A 525 -4.26 6.95 -14.79
CA LEU A 525 -3.82 5.95 -15.77
C LEU A 525 -2.95 6.63 -16.83
N LEU A 526 -1.73 6.15 -16.99
CA LEU A 526 -0.74 6.59 -17.95
C LEU A 526 -0.69 5.62 -19.14
N VAL A 527 -0.63 6.16 -20.35
CA VAL A 527 -0.48 5.39 -21.60
C VAL A 527 0.83 5.77 -22.26
N PHE A 528 1.66 4.77 -22.51
CA PHE A 528 2.98 4.91 -23.11
C PHE A 528 3.10 4.16 -24.42
N ASP A 529 3.90 4.69 -25.33
CA ASP A 529 4.48 3.91 -26.40
C ASP A 529 5.60 3.04 -25.80
N PRO A 530 5.48 1.70 -25.81
CA PRO A 530 6.50 0.82 -25.25
C PRO A 530 7.83 0.91 -26.00
N GLN A 531 7.84 1.25 -27.29
CA GLN A 531 9.07 1.31 -28.07
C GLN A 531 9.90 2.55 -27.74
N THR A 532 9.27 3.72 -27.68
CA THR A 532 9.97 5.00 -27.51
C THR A 532 9.95 5.52 -26.07
N GLY A 533 9.09 4.98 -25.21
CA GLY A 533 8.83 5.50 -23.87
C GLY A 533 8.05 6.81 -23.81
N ARG A 534 7.66 7.35 -24.98
CA ARG A 534 6.89 8.59 -25.08
C ARG A 534 5.51 8.41 -24.45
N THR A 535 5.05 9.45 -23.77
CA THR A 535 3.68 9.47 -23.23
C THR A 535 2.71 9.75 -24.36
N ILE A 536 1.76 8.85 -24.54
CA ILE A 536 0.67 9.05 -25.50
C ILE A 536 -0.42 9.87 -24.82
N LYS A 537 -0.83 9.49 -23.61
CA LYS A 537 -1.87 10.18 -22.86
C LYS A 537 -1.80 9.88 -21.36
N ARG A 538 -2.31 10.82 -20.56
CA ARG A 538 -2.60 10.60 -19.14
C ARG A 538 -4.08 10.85 -18.90
N PHE A 539 -4.75 9.87 -18.31
CA PHE A 539 -6.12 9.97 -17.85
C PHE A 539 -6.10 10.16 -16.33
N THR A 540 -6.58 11.33 -15.88
CA THR A 540 -6.73 11.60 -14.46
C THR A 540 -8.12 11.14 -14.03
N TYR A 541 -8.23 10.31 -12.99
CA TYR A 541 -9.50 9.94 -12.40
C TYR A 541 -9.65 10.56 -11.00
N PRO A 542 -10.88 10.75 -10.49
CA PRO A 542 -11.09 11.33 -9.16
C PRO A 542 -10.35 10.53 -8.09
N ALA A 543 -9.77 11.22 -7.08
CA ALA A 543 -9.04 10.56 -5.98
C ALA A 543 -9.87 9.47 -5.25
N VAL A 544 -11.20 9.57 -5.32
CA VAL A 544 -12.17 8.60 -4.75
C VAL A 544 -12.07 7.21 -5.40
N VAL A 545 -11.55 7.10 -6.63
CA VAL A 545 -11.38 5.81 -7.31
C VAL A 545 -10.40 4.91 -6.55
N GLY A 546 -9.45 5.49 -5.79
CA GLY A 546 -8.60 4.76 -4.86
C GLY A 546 -7.85 3.58 -5.49
N ALA A 547 -7.55 3.64 -6.79
CA ALA A 547 -7.01 2.50 -7.50
C ALA A 547 -5.53 2.26 -7.20
N TYR A 548 -5.15 1.00 -6.99
CA TYR A 548 -3.78 0.61 -6.66
C TYR A 548 -3.23 -0.49 -7.56
N GLY A 549 -3.93 -0.91 -8.61
CA GLY A 549 -3.45 -1.94 -9.54
C GLY A 549 -4.28 -1.97 -10.81
N ILE A 550 -3.84 -2.78 -11.78
CA ILE A 550 -4.58 -3.03 -13.01
C ILE A 550 -4.90 -4.52 -13.04
N ALA A 551 -6.17 -4.90 -12.82
CA ALA A 551 -6.64 -6.29 -12.78
C ALA A 551 -6.67 -6.96 -14.16
N GLY A 552 -6.67 -6.19 -15.24
CA GLY A 552 -6.69 -6.70 -16.61
C GLY A 552 -7.17 -5.67 -17.62
N VAL A 553 -7.15 -6.08 -18.88
CA VAL A 553 -7.60 -5.29 -20.03
C VAL A 553 -8.54 -6.15 -20.85
N GLN A 554 -9.64 -5.57 -21.34
CA GLN A 554 -10.59 -6.26 -22.21
C GLN A 554 -11.04 -5.38 -23.37
N ALA A 555 -11.62 -6.03 -24.37
CA ALA A 555 -12.35 -5.35 -25.43
C ALA A 555 -13.57 -4.57 -24.86
N PRO A 556 -14.07 -3.55 -25.59
CA PRO A 556 -15.10 -2.61 -25.14
C PRO A 556 -16.38 -3.19 -24.55
#